data_AF-A0A9E3XIM8-F1
#
_entry.id   AF-A0A9E3XIM8-F1
#
_cell.length_a   1.000
_cell.length_b   1.000
_cell.length_c   1.000
_cell.angle_alpha   90.00
_cell.angle_beta   90.00
_cell.angle_gamma   90.00
#
_symmetry.space_group_name_H-M   'P 1'
#
loop_
_entity.id
_entity.type
_entity.pdbx_description
1 polymer ?
#
loop_
_entity_poly.entity_id
_entity_poly.type
_entity_poly.pdbx_seq_one_letter_code
_entity_poly.pdbx_strand_id
1 'polypeptide(L)'
;MRLLHTADWHLGKRLYGLDRRDELRAALEELARIAADEAVDAVVIAGDMIDRRVTDAEPIGDALEAMERFAAVAPVIIVAGNHDDPVLWTALAPYLAMRGVTLLGRPAEPARAITTV
;
A
#
# COMPACT_ATOMS: atom_id res chain seq x y z
N MET A 1 21.03 4.56 -2.48
CA MET A 1 19.61 4.50 -2.11
C MET A 1 18.89 3.58 -3.08
N ARG A 2 18.20 2.55 -2.58
CA ARG A 2 17.39 1.59 -3.33
C ARG A 2 15.94 1.77 -2.92
N LEU A 3 15.04 1.82 -3.90
CA LEU A 3 13.61 1.94 -3.67
C LEU A 3 12.91 0.74 -4.29
N LEU A 4 11.94 0.16 -3.58
CA LEU A 4 10.91 -0.66 -4.20
C LEU A 4 9.73 0.24 -4.53
N HIS A 5 9.30 0.25 -5.79
CA HIS A 5 8.14 1.02 -6.23
C HIS A 5 7.11 0.10 -6.86
N THR A 6 5.87 0.16 -6.38
CA THR A 6 4.73 -0.65 -6.84
C THR A 6 3.45 0.18 -6.82
N ALA A 7 2.40 -0.28 -7.49
CA ALA A 7 1.09 0.37 -7.58
C ALA A 7 0.05 -0.66 -8.04
N ASP A 8 -1.22 -0.25 -8.12
CA ASP A 8 -2.30 -0.96 -8.83
C ASP A 8 -2.54 -2.40 -8.31
N TRP A 9 -2.44 -2.58 -6.99
CA TRP A 9 -2.68 -3.89 -6.37
C TRP A 9 -4.10 -4.38 -6.59
N HIS A 10 -5.07 -3.45 -6.56
CA HIS A 10 -6.51 -3.71 -6.69
C HIS A 10 -6.98 -4.94 -5.89
N LEU A 11 -6.65 -4.99 -4.60
CA LEU A 11 -7.13 -6.06 -3.73
C LEU A 11 -8.66 -6.09 -3.72
N GLY A 12 -9.22 -7.30 -3.80
CA GLY A 12 -10.67 -7.53 -3.96
C GLY A 12 -11.17 -7.55 -5.41
N LYS A 13 -10.28 -7.35 -6.40
CA LYS A 13 -10.67 -7.44 -7.83
C LYS A 13 -11.03 -8.87 -8.23
N ARG A 14 -12.17 -9.01 -8.90
CA ARG A 14 -12.55 -10.23 -9.62
C ARG A 14 -12.31 -10.06 -11.11
N LEU A 15 -11.58 -10.97 -11.72
CA LEU A 15 -11.31 -10.98 -13.17
C LEU A 15 -12.13 -12.08 -13.83
N TYR A 16 -13.04 -11.69 -14.73
CA TYR A 16 -13.98 -12.60 -15.38
C TYR A 16 -14.80 -13.45 -14.39
N GLY A 17 -15.15 -12.87 -13.23
CA GLY A 17 -15.87 -13.53 -12.14
C GLY A 17 -15.00 -14.37 -11.20
N LEU A 18 -13.74 -14.62 -11.56
CA LEU A 18 -12.78 -15.38 -10.75
C LEU A 18 -12.14 -14.49 -9.68
N ASP A 19 -12.06 -15.04 -8.48
CA ASP A 19 -11.31 -14.46 -7.38
C ASP A 19 -9.81 -14.68 -7.62
N ARG A 20 -9.01 -13.63 -7.41
CA ARG A 20 -7.55 -13.62 -7.59
C ARG A 20 -6.80 -13.28 -6.30
N ARG A 21 -7.51 -13.28 -5.16
CA ARG A 21 -6.99 -12.87 -3.86
C ARG A 21 -5.70 -13.60 -3.48
N ASP A 22 -5.66 -14.93 -3.59
CA ASP A 22 -4.49 -15.73 -3.19
C ASP A 22 -3.26 -15.41 -4.04
N GLU A 23 -3.45 -15.20 -5.35
CA GLU A 23 -2.37 -14.84 -6.27
C GLU A 23 -1.83 -13.44 -5.98
N LEU A 24 -2.72 -12.48 -5.70
CA LEU A 24 -2.31 -11.12 -5.31
C LEU A 24 -1.57 -11.12 -3.97
N ARG A 25 -2.05 -11.88 -2.97
CA ARG A 25 -1.38 -12.04 -1.68
C ARG A 25 0.01 -12.64 -1.85
N ALA A 26 0.15 -13.70 -2.66
CA ALA A 26 1.42 -14.32 -2.95
C ALA A 26 2.40 -13.35 -3.64
N ALA A 27 1.91 -12.53 -4.58
CA ALA A 27 2.72 -11.53 -5.26
C ALA A 27 3.20 -10.42 -4.30
N LEU A 28 2.33 -9.93 -3.41
CA LEU A 28 2.72 -8.94 -2.39
C LEU A 28 3.72 -9.52 -1.39
N GLU A 29 3.58 -10.79 -1.01
CA GLU A 29 4.55 -11.48 -0.17
C GLU A 29 5.91 -11.64 -0.87
N GLU A 30 5.91 -11.96 -2.16
CA GLU A 30 7.14 -12.01 -2.97
C GLU A 30 7.81 -10.65 -3.06
N LEU A 31 7.07 -9.58 -3.29
CA LEU A 31 7.60 -8.21 -3.29
C LEU A 31 8.22 -7.85 -1.93
N ALA A 32 7.59 -8.24 -0.82
CA ALA A 32 8.16 -8.01 0.51
C ALA A 32 9.47 -8.78 0.73
N ARG A 33 9.59 -10.02 0.22
CA ARG A 33 10.85 -10.78 0.23
C ARG A 33 11.92 -10.09 -0.61
N ILE A 34 11.58 -9.66 -1.83
CA ILE A 34 12.50 -8.92 -2.72
C ILE A 34 12.98 -7.64 -2.03
N ALA A 35 12.09 -6.89 -1.37
CA ALA A 35 12.46 -5.70 -0.61
C ALA A 35 13.52 -6.00 0.46
N ALA A 36 13.36 -7.11 1.18
CA ALA A 36 14.29 -7.54 2.22
C ALA A 36 15.63 -8.01 1.65
N ASP A 37 15.60 -8.86 0.62
CA ASP A 37 16.80 -9.43 0.00
C ASP A 37 17.67 -8.35 -0.67
N GLU A 38 17.04 -7.35 -1.29
CA GLU A 38 17.72 -6.22 -1.92
C GLU A 38 18.10 -5.10 -0.94
N ALA A 39 17.72 -5.23 0.34
CA ALA A 39 17.92 -4.23 1.40
C ALA A 39 17.50 -2.84 0.94
N VAL A 40 16.22 -2.70 0.55
CA VAL A 40 15.69 -1.40 0.08
C VAL A 40 15.63 -0.39 1.20
N ASP A 41 15.86 0.89 0.88
CA ASP A 41 15.84 1.98 1.86
C ASP A 41 14.42 2.52 2.08
N ALA A 42 13.51 2.33 1.11
CA ALA A 42 12.09 2.65 1.25
C ALA A 42 11.22 1.88 0.24
N VAL A 43 9.94 1.74 0.58
CA VAL A 43 8.89 1.19 -0.29
C VAL A 43 7.91 2.31 -0.66
N VAL A 44 7.62 2.45 -1.95
CA VAL A 44 6.66 3.43 -2.47
C VAL A 44 5.49 2.69 -3.12
N ILE A 45 4.27 2.99 -2.67
CA ILE A 45 3.02 2.45 -3.20
C ILE A 45 2.24 3.61 -3.84
N ALA A 46 2.23 3.65 -5.17
CA ALA A 46 1.66 4.76 -5.94
C ALA A 46 0.17 4.58 -6.30
N GLY A 47 -0.60 4.07 -5.34
CA GLY A 47 -2.07 4.05 -5.39
C GLY A 47 -2.70 2.75 -5.85
N ASP A 48 -4.03 2.77 -5.82
CA ASP A 48 -4.95 1.70 -6.18
C ASP A 48 -4.67 0.39 -5.42
N MET A 49 -4.60 0.51 -4.10
CA MET A 49 -4.39 -0.63 -3.20
C MET A 49 -5.61 -1.57 -3.20
N ILE A 50 -6.82 -1.01 -3.29
CA ILE A 50 -8.09 -1.74 -3.27
C ILE A 50 -8.85 -1.48 -4.58
N ASP A 51 -9.57 -2.48 -5.11
CA ASP A 51 -10.31 -2.37 -6.38
C ASP A 51 -11.52 -1.43 -6.31
N ARG A 52 -12.19 -1.32 -5.16
CA ARG A 52 -13.40 -0.49 -5.03
C ARG A 52 -13.41 0.27 -3.71
N ARG A 53 -13.95 1.50 -3.77
CA ARG A 53 -14.17 2.41 -2.62
C ARG A 53 -15.24 1.83 -1.66
N VAL A 54 -14.79 0.82 -0.91
CA VAL A 54 -15.25 0.17 0.32
C VAL A 54 -16.74 -0.23 0.51
N THR A 55 -16.93 -1.55 0.67
CA THR A 55 -17.79 -2.16 1.71
C THR A 55 -17.18 -3.42 2.36
N ASP A 56 -16.15 -4.05 1.77
CA ASP A 56 -15.69 -5.38 2.21
C ASP A 56 -14.45 -5.29 3.11
N ALA A 57 -14.48 -6.01 4.25
CA ALA A 57 -13.40 -5.98 5.24
C ALA A 57 -12.13 -6.75 4.79
N GLU A 58 -12.29 -7.76 3.93
CA GLU A 58 -11.18 -8.64 3.54
C GLU A 58 -10.08 -7.93 2.74
N PRO A 59 -10.36 -7.16 1.67
CA PRO A 59 -9.31 -6.45 0.92
C PRO A 59 -8.57 -5.42 1.76
N ILE A 60 -9.26 -4.77 2.71
CA ILE A 60 -8.64 -3.84 3.66
C ILE A 60 -7.67 -4.60 4.57
N GLY A 61 -8.09 -5.75 5.10
CA GLY A 61 -7.23 -6.62 5.92
C GLY A 61 -5.99 -7.06 5.15
N ASP A 62 -6.14 -7.53 3.92
CA ASP A 62 -5.03 -7.93 3.06
C ASP A 62 -4.06 -6.77 2.78
N ALA A 63 -4.58 -5.57 2.53
CA ALA A 63 -3.77 -4.37 2.28
C ALA A 63 -2.95 -3.99 3.53
N LEU A 64 -3.58 -3.98 4.70
CA LEU A 64 -2.90 -3.69 5.97
C LEU A 64 -1.82 -4.72 6.28
N GLU A 65 -2.10 -6.01 6.05
CA GLU A 65 -1.14 -7.09 6.25
C GLU A 65 0.07 -6.96 5.31
N ALA A 66 -0.14 -6.56 4.06
CA ALA A 66 0.95 -6.27 3.12
C ALA A 66 1.77 -5.05 3.54
N MET A 67 1.11 -3.95 3.96
CA MET A 67 1.77 -2.75 4.46
C MET A 67 2.67 -3.06 5.67
N GLU A 68 2.19 -3.89 6.61
CA GLU A 68 2.97 -4.30 7.78
C GLU A 68 4.21 -5.10 7.40
N ARG A 69 4.11 -6.00 6.41
CA ARG A 69 5.27 -6.74 5.89
C ARG A 69 6.31 -5.82 5.27
N PHE A 70 5.90 -4.88 4.43
CA PHE A 70 6.83 -3.90 3.86
C PHE A 70 7.47 -3.02 4.93
N ALA A 71 6.68 -2.57 5.91
CA ALA A 71 7.16 -1.72 6.99
C ALA A 71 8.11 -2.42 7.96
N ALA A 72 8.07 -3.76 8.02
CA ALA A 72 9.06 -4.55 8.74
C ALA A 72 10.44 -4.54 8.07
N VAL A 73 10.50 -4.18 6.78
CA VAL A 73 11.74 -4.09 6.00
C VAL A 73 12.27 -2.66 5.95
N ALA A 74 11.42 -1.71 5.54
CA ALA A 74 11.80 -0.33 5.32
C ALA A 74 10.59 0.62 5.46
N PRO A 75 10.79 1.94 5.67
CA PRO A 75 9.70 2.91 5.66
C PRO A 75 8.84 2.82 4.39
N VAL A 76 7.53 2.86 4.57
CA VAL A 76 6.56 2.76 3.47
C VAL A 76 5.90 4.11 3.22
N ILE A 77 5.83 4.52 1.97
CA ILE A 77 5.20 5.77 1.54
C ILE A 77 4.09 5.43 0.55
N ILE A 78 2.88 5.88 0.84
CA ILE A 78 1.68 5.53 0.08
C ILE A 78 0.95 6.80 -0.33
N VAL A 79 0.50 6.84 -1.58
CA VAL A 79 -0.49 7.82 -2.04
C VAL A 79 -1.70 7.05 -2.53
N ALA A 80 -2.89 7.37 -2.01
CA ALA A 80 -4.13 6.74 -2.43
C ALA A 80 -4.46 7.08 -3.90
N GLY A 81 -4.87 6.07 -4.66
CA GLY A 81 -5.25 6.20 -6.06
C GLY A 81 -6.74 6.55 -6.27
N ASN A 82 -7.23 6.43 -7.50
CA ASN A 82 -8.62 6.73 -7.82
C ASN A 82 -9.59 5.60 -7.45
N HIS A 83 -9.12 4.41 -7.12
CA HIS A 83 -9.96 3.33 -6.58
C HIS A 83 -10.02 3.32 -5.05
N ASP A 84 -9.09 4.01 -4.40
CA ASP A 84 -8.97 4.09 -2.95
C ASP A 84 -9.94 5.12 -2.34
N ASP A 85 -10.51 4.83 -1.17
CA ASP A 85 -11.33 5.80 -0.43
C ASP A 85 -10.42 6.77 0.35
N PRO A 86 -10.37 8.06 -0.03
CA PRO A 86 -9.50 9.03 0.62
C PRO A 86 -9.88 9.28 2.08
N VAL A 87 -11.16 9.16 2.45
CA VAL A 87 -11.64 9.41 3.81
C VAL A 87 -11.19 8.29 4.73
N LEU A 88 -11.38 7.03 4.31
CA LEU A 88 -10.91 5.87 5.07
C LEU A 88 -9.39 5.96 5.31
N TRP A 89 -8.63 6.12 4.23
CA TRP A 89 -7.18 6.07 4.31
C TRP A 89 -6.59 7.26 5.07
N THR A 90 -7.15 8.48 4.91
CA THR A 90 -6.78 9.62 5.75
C THR A 90 -7.09 9.37 7.23
N ALA A 91 -8.20 8.70 7.56
CA ALA A 91 -8.53 8.36 8.94
C ALA A 91 -7.58 7.33 9.56
N LEU A 92 -7.08 6.37 8.76
CA LEU A 92 -6.13 5.34 9.20
C LEU A 92 -4.68 5.84 9.25
N ALA A 93 -4.33 6.88 8.48
CA ALA A 93 -2.96 7.36 8.32
C ALA A 93 -2.19 7.62 9.64
N PRO A 94 -2.78 8.24 10.70
CA PRO A 94 -2.06 8.43 11.97
C PRO A 94 -1.67 7.12 12.65
N TYR A 95 -2.48 6.08 12.53
CA TYR A 95 -2.21 4.77 13.13
C TYR A 95 -1.18 3.98 12.34
N LEU A 96 -1.24 4.09 11.01
CA LEU A 96 -0.27 3.52 10.08
C LEU A 96 1.11 4.15 10.25
N ALA A 97 1.18 5.46 10.50
CA ALA A 97 2.43 6.17 10.73
C ALA A 97 3.20 5.62 11.93
N MET A 98 2.52 5.19 13.00
CA MET A 98 3.15 4.54 14.16
C MET A 98 3.82 3.20 13.81
N ARG A 99 3.45 2.61 12.66
CA ARG A 99 3.98 1.35 12.14
C ARG A 99 4.96 1.55 10.98
N GLY A 100 5.45 2.77 10.75
CA GLY A 100 6.41 3.06 9.67
C GLY A 100 5.76 3.25 8.29
N VAL A 101 4.44 3.43 8.23
CA VAL A 101 3.69 3.64 6.97
C VAL A 101 3.17 5.07 6.92
N THR A 102 3.76 5.89 6.05
CA THR A 102 3.27 7.25 5.76
C THR A 102 2.30 7.18 4.59
N LEU A 103 1.02 7.43 4.86
CA LEU A 103 -0.03 7.39 3.85
C LEU A 103 -0.65 8.77 3.62
N LEU A 104 -0.80 9.12 2.35
CA LEU A 104 -1.58 10.26 1.89
C LEU A 104 -2.88 9.79 1.22
N GLY A 105 -4.02 10.01 1.88
CA GLY A 105 -5.35 9.69 1.33
C GLY A 105 -5.70 10.54 0.10
N ARG A 106 -5.01 11.65 -0.14
CA ARG A 106 -5.05 12.44 -1.37
C ARG A 106 -3.65 12.98 -1.68
N PRO A 107 -3.29 13.16 -2.95
CA PRO A 107 -2.06 13.86 -3.31
C PRO A 107 -2.00 15.22 -2.60
N ALA A 108 -0.88 15.49 -1.94
CA ALA A 108 -0.60 16.81 -1.40
C ALA A 108 -0.12 17.74 -2.52
N GLU A 109 -0.30 19.05 -2.35
CA GLU A 109 0.31 20.00 -3.29
C GLU A 109 1.85 19.86 -3.27
N PRO A 110 2.55 20.10 -4.40
CA PRO A 110 4.01 19.98 -4.47
C PRO A 110 4.75 20.79 -3.40
N ALA A 111 4.17 21.92 -2.95
CA ALA A 111 4.71 22.73 -1.86
C ALA A 111 4.69 22.07 -0.47
N ARG A 112 4.01 20.91 -0.33
CA ARG A 112 3.90 20.12 0.90
C ARG A 112 4.59 18.76 0.77
N ALA A 113 5.61 18.66 -0.10
CA ALA A 113 6.35 17.43 -0.31
C ALA A 113 6.81 16.81 1.02
N ILE A 114 6.50 15.53 1.21
CA ILE A 114 6.93 14.78 2.39
C ILE A 114 8.44 14.62 2.31
N THR A 115 9.14 15.02 3.36
CA THR A 115 10.57 14.78 3.53
C THR A 115 10.72 13.70 4.59
N THR A 116 11.22 12.53 4.20
CA THR A 116 11.63 11.48 5.14
C THR A 116 13.12 11.64 5.40
N VAL A 117 13.52 11.66 6.66
CA VAL A 117 14.95 11.65 7.09
C VAL A 117 15.49 10.23 7.15
#